data_AF-A0A8J4C550-F1
#
_entry.id   AF-A0A8J4C550-F1
#
_cell.length_a   1.000
_cell.length_b   1.000
_cell.length_c   1.000
_cell.angle_alpha   90.00
_cell.angle_beta   90.00
_cell.angle_gamma   90.00
#
_symmetry.space_group_name_H-M   'P 1'
#
loop_
_entity.id
_entity.type
_entity.pdbx_description
1 polymer ?
#
loop_
_entity_poly.entity_id
_entity_poly.type
_entity_poly.pdbx_seq_one_letter_code
_entity_poly.pdbx_strand_id
1 'polypeptide(L)'
;MWLCCQQGINCSIAYRAVASLRLNRSSGSCIVLDTTQTSILPARSWQPQHLTLAPRRPPTFHRRCYSRAPGQSFTPAAAADPERVQELSAANNTVRTGDSPVFTHPGGPVDAASSRARRARRGSMANSKYEYVKQYELDDTLLPGCWIVVRIDGKGFTKFSDLHGFEKPNDKRALDLMDECAREVMNEFPDIRLAYGESDEYSFVLGRNTDMYGRRASKLVSLLVSCFTANYVARWSAHLTDTPLRAMPMFDGRAVCYPLDSNLRDYLAWRQADTHINNQYNTCFWALVNSGKTPAEAQATLKGTQTAFKNELLFQNFGINYAHLPEQFKKGSVIIRQRALVEVKSREDGSPVMRERSVPIMLHVDIIRDEFWESHPQLLAP
;
A
#
# COMPACT_ATOMS: atom_id res chain seq x y z
N MET A 1 11.83 -6.94 2.21
CA MET A 1 11.79 -7.05 3.70
C MET A 1 12.84 -8.01 4.32
N TRP A 2 13.40 -8.98 3.59
CA TRP A 2 14.36 -9.97 4.15
C TRP A 2 15.81 -9.43 4.30
N LEU A 3 16.26 -8.51 3.43
CA LEU A 3 17.62 -7.94 3.51
C LEU A 3 17.85 -7.01 4.71
N CYS A 4 16.83 -6.24 5.13
CA CYS A 4 16.99 -5.27 6.21
C CYS A 4 17.17 -5.94 7.59
N CYS A 5 16.74 -7.20 7.75
CA CYS A 5 16.82 -7.91 9.03
C CYS A 5 18.04 -8.83 9.15
N GLN A 6 18.71 -9.20 8.05
CA GLN A 6 19.85 -10.13 8.08
C GLN A 6 21.23 -9.46 7.94
N GLN A 7 21.33 -8.23 7.43
CA GLN A 7 22.65 -7.65 7.17
C GLN A 7 23.27 -6.91 8.36
N GLY A 8 22.56 -6.68 9.47
CA GLY A 8 23.13 -5.96 10.62
C GLY A 8 23.74 -4.60 10.23
N ILE A 9 23.30 -4.02 9.11
CA ILE A 9 23.76 -2.73 8.64
C ILE A 9 23.07 -1.70 9.51
N ASN A 10 23.88 -1.04 10.32
CA ASN A 10 23.47 0.13 11.07
C ASN A 10 22.88 1.15 10.07
N CYS A 11 21.58 1.45 10.16
CA CYS A 11 20.84 2.42 9.33
C CYS A 11 21.44 3.85 9.33
N SER A 12 22.51 4.09 10.09
CA SER A 12 23.20 5.38 10.19
C SER A 12 24.22 5.63 9.06
N ILE A 13 24.73 4.59 8.38
CA ILE A 13 25.88 4.76 7.46
C ILE A 13 25.46 5.31 6.08
N ALA A 14 24.25 5.01 5.61
CA ALA A 14 23.72 5.60 4.37
C ALA A 14 23.42 7.11 4.49
N TYR A 15 23.22 7.62 5.71
CA TYR A 15 22.89 9.03 5.95
C TYR A 15 24.11 9.98 5.92
N ARG A 16 25.34 9.49 6.08
CA ARG A 16 26.53 10.35 6.15
C ARG A 16 27.05 10.84 4.80
N ALA A 17 26.64 10.23 3.68
CA ALA A 17 27.13 10.63 2.35
C ALA A 17 26.34 11.83 1.75
N VAL A 18 25.08 12.02 2.13
CA VAL A 18 24.22 13.09 1.60
C VAL A 18 24.33 14.39 2.42
N ALA A 19 24.72 14.31 3.69
CA ALA A 19 24.81 15.47 4.58
C ALA A 19 26.11 16.30 4.45
N SER A 20 27.11 15.85 3.68
CA SER A 20 28.46 16.45 3.71
C SER A 20 28.75 17.48 2.61
N LEU A 21 27.75 17.94 1.84
CA LEU A 21 27.92 18.91 0.74
C LEU A 21 27.26 20.28 0.95
N ARG A 22 26.76 20.58 2.15
CA ARG A 22 26.34 21.93 2.51
C ARG A 22 26.86 22.29 3.89
N LEU A 23 27.97 23.02 3.91
CA LEU A 23 28.36 24.06 4.88
C LEU A 23 29.87 24.28 4.77
N ASN A 24 30.30 25.20 3.91
CA ASN A 24 31.59 25.86 4.13
C ASN A 24 31.65 27.23 3.43
N ARG A 25 31.12 28.26 4.10
CA ARG A 25 31.54 29.67 3.96
C ARG A 25 31.18 30.40 5.25
N SER A 26 32.15 30.55 6.15
CA SER A 26 32.58 31.82 6.74
C SER A 26 33.31 31.64 8.08
N SER A 27 34.42 32.38 8.22
CA SER A 27 35.07 32.85 9.46
C SER A 27 35.71 31.83 10.41
N GLY A 28 37.02 31.62 10.21
CA GLY A 28 38.08 32.04 11.14
C GLY A 28 38.06 31.51 12.58
N SER A 29 39.02 30.64 12.92
CA SER A 29 40.10 30.87 13.92
C SER A 29 40.76 29.54 14.31
N CYS A 30 42.08 29.48 14.13
CA CYS A 30 42.95 28.39 14.56
C CYS A 30 42.97 28.26 16.09
N ILE A 31 42.79 27.03 16.61
CA ILE A 31 43.45 26.58 17.84
C ILE A 31 43.93 25.14 17.60
N VAL A 32 45.26 24.99 17.64
CA VAL A 32 46.01 23.74 17.69
C VAL A 32 46.00 23.26 19.14
N LEU A 33 45.62 22.01 19.41
CA LEU A 33 46.12 21.30 20.58
C LEU A 33 46.29 19.79 20.31
N ASP A 34 47.36 19.33 20.92
CA ASP A 34 48.16 18.14 20.68
C ASP A 34 47.61 16.90 21.41
N THR A 35 48.09 15.76 20.93
CA THR A 35 47.96 14.39 21.43
C THR A 35 48.29 14.21 22.92
N THR A 36 47.59 13.29 23.60
CA THR A 36 48.19 12.21 24.43
C THR A 36 47.14 11.34 25.14
N GLN A 37 47.32 10.03 24.97
CA GLN A 37 47.06 8.87 25.86
C GLN A 37 45.97 8.93 26.95
N THR A 38 45.10 7.91 26.98
CA THR A 38 44.89 7.11 28.21
C THR A 38 44.26 5.73 27.95
N SER A 39 45.08 4.70 28.19
CA SER A 39 44.84 3.40 28.82
C SER A 39 43.46 2.69 28.76
N ILE A 40 43.54 1.47 28.25
CA ILE A 40 42.67 0.30 28.48
C ILE A 40 42.87 -0.26 29.90
N LEU A 41 41.80 -0.56 30.64
CA LEU A 41 41.69 -1.72 31.56
C LEU A 41 40.20 -2.13 31.77
N PRO A 42 39.89 -3.39 32.11
CA PRO A 42 38.60 -4.04 31.81
C PRO A 42 37.71 -4.35 33.04
N ALA A 43 36.55 -4.94 32.74
CA ALA A 43 35.66 -5.79 33.56
C ALA A 43 34.33 -5.17 34.01
N ARG A 44 33.22 -5.78 33.54
CA ARG A 44 32.28 -6.52 34.40
C ARG A 44 31.28 -7.33 33.57
N SER A 45 31.43 -8.64 33.69
CA SER A 45 30.47 -9.66 33.27
C SER A 45 29.14 -9.49 33.99
N TRP A 46 28.05 -9.33 33.24
CA TRP A 46 26.69 -9.50 33.74
C TRP A 46 26.19 -10.89 33.34
N GLN A 47 26.03 -11.78 34.33
CA GLN A 47 25.29 -13.03 34.18
C GLN A 47 23.78 -12.73 34.29
N PRO A 48 22.92 -13.28 33.42
CA PRO A 48 21.49 -13.36 33.69
C PRO A 48 21.19 -14.62 34.51
N GLN A 49 20.46 -14.45 35.61
CA GLN A 49 19.93 -15.52 36.43
C GLN A 49 18.88 -16.33 35.66
N HIS A 50 19.01 -17.66 35.68
CA HIS A 50 18.02 -18.61 35.17
C HIS A 50 16.77 -18.61 36.06
N LEU A 51 15.63 -18.21 35.49
CA LEU A 51 14.29 -18.47 36.04
C LEU A 51 13.65 -19.60 35.21
N THR A 52 13.59 -20.78 35.81
CA THR A 52 12.97 -21.99 35.26
C THR A 52 11.45 -21.88 35.39
N LEU A 53 10.74 -21.65 34.27
CA LEU A 53 9.29 -21.78 34.18
C LEU A 53 8.94 -23.14 33.55
N ALA A 54 8.26 -23.99 34.31
CA ALA A 54 7.75 -25.28 33.86
C ALA A 54 6.64 -25.12 32.81
N PRO A 55 6.55 -26.00 31.79
CA PRO A 55 5.55 -25.87 30.74
C PRO A 55 4.16 -26.34 31.21
N ARG A 56 3.17 -25.43 31.20
CA ARG A 56 1.74 -25.77 31.31
C ARG A 56 1.24 -26.26 29.95
N ARG A 57 0.57 -27.42 29.95
CA ARG A 57 -0.06 -28.05 28.77
C ARG A 57 -1.18 -27.16 28.21
N PRO A 58 -1.35 -27.05 26.87
CA PRO A 58 -2.54 -26.43 26.28
C PRO A 58 -3.76 -27.37 26.37
N PRO A 59 -4.99 -26.84 26.46
CA PRO A 59 -6.19 -27.66 26.46
C PRO A 59 -6.46 -28.26 25.07
N THR A 60 -6.80 -29.54 25.08
CA THR A 60 -7.22 -30.34 23.93
C THR A 60 -8.54 -29.82 23.33
N PHE A 61 -8.50 -29.37 22.07
CA PHE A 61 -9.70 -29.16 21.26
C PHE A 61 -10.18 -30.51 20.69
N HIS A 62 -11.36 -30.96 21.10
CA HIS A 62 -12.04 -32.08 20.46
C HIS A 62 -12.44 -31.70 19.02
N ARG A 63 -11.83 -32.35 18.03
CA ARG A 63 -12.38 -32.42 16.67
C ARG A 63 -13.67 -33.23 16.71
N ARG A 64 -14.83 -32.59 16.53
CA ARG A 64 -16.03 -33.29 16.05
C ARG A 64 -15.91 -33.42 14.54
N CYS A 65 -15.59 -34.62 14.09
CA CYS A 65 -15.79 -35.05 12.72
C CYS A 65 -17.30 -35.07 12.44
N TYR A 66 -17.78 -34.26 11.51
CA TYR A 66 -19.07 -34.52 10.87
C TYR A 66 -18.81 -35.41 9.66
N SER A 67 -19.18 -36.67 9.78
CA SER A 67 -19.30 -37.61 8.67
C SER A 67 -20.42 -37.14 7.73
N ARG A 68 -20.10 -37.05 6.43
CA ARG A 68 -21.04 -36.83 5.34
C ARG A 68 -21.77 -38.14 5.05
N ALA A 69 -23.10 -38.12 4.99
CA ALA A 69 -23.90 -39.16 4.34
C ALA A 69 -24.16 -38.73 2.87
N PRO A 70 -24.16 -39.65 1.89
CA PRO A 70 -24.34 -39.31 0.48
C PRO A 70 -25.82 -39.37 0.08
N GLY A 71 -26.21 -38.46 -0.83
CA GLY A 71 -27.48 -38.56 -1.57
C GLY A 71 -28.47 -37.45 -1.24
N GLN A 72 -28.40 -36.35 -2.02
CA GLN A 72 -29.57 -35.61 -2.47
C GLN A 72 -29.15 -34.65 -3.60
N SER A 73 -29.79 -34.82 -4.75
CA SER A 73 -29.66 -34.05 -5.98
C SER A 73 -30.19 -32.63 -5.81
N PHE A 74 -29.44 -31.63 -6.28
CA PHE A 74 -29.92 -30.25 -6.40
C PHE A 74 -30.41 -29.99 -7.83
N THR A 75 -31.69 -29.63 -7.96
CA THR A 75 -32.23 -28.93 -9.14
C THR A 75 -32.11 -27.41 -8.93
N PRO A 76 -31.82 -26.61 -9.97
CA PRO A 76 -31.64 -25.17 -9.83
C PRO A 76 -32.99 -24.45 -9.72
N ALA A 77 -33.14 -23.61 -8.69
CA ALA A 77 -34.29 -22.71 -8.56
C ALA A 77 -34.13 -21.50 -9.49
N ALA A 78 -35.24 -21.16 -10.15
CA ALA A 78 -35.39 -20.15 -11.18
C ALA A 78 -35.15 -18.70 -10.68
N ALA A 79 -34.85 -17.85 -11.66
CA ALA A 79 -34.57 -16.42 -11.56
C ALA A 79 -35.65 -15.61 -10.82
N ALA A 80 -35.22 -14.63 -10.04
CA ALA A 80 -36.09 -13.63 -9.42
C ALA A 80 -36.28 -12.41 -10.33
N ASP A 81 -37.54 -11.97 -10.40
CA ASP A 81 -38.15 -10.90 -11.20
C ASP A 81 -37.71 -9.47 -10.75
N PRO A 82 -37.42 -8.49 -11.65
CA PRO A 82 -36.78 -7.22 -11.26
C PRO A 82 -37.71 -6.06 -10.83
N GLU A 83 -38.99 -6.26 -10.54
CA GLU A 83 -39.96 -5.14 -10.36
C GLU A 83 -40.20 -4.63 -8.92
N ARG A 84 -39.31 -4.89 -7.94
CA ARG A 84 -39.57 -4.55 -6.52
C ARG A 84 -38.60 -3.57 -5.84
N VAL A 85 -37.91 -2.71 -6.59
CA VAL A 85 -36.89 -1.78 -6.05
C VAL A 85 -37.19 -0.29 -6.31
N GLN A 86 -38.46 0.13 -6.30
CA GLN A 86 -38.82 1.54 -6.61
C GLN A 86 -39.79 2.25 -5.65
N GLU A 87 -39.83 1.93 -4.36
CA GLU A 87 -40.75 2.61 -3.41
C GLU A 87 -40.12 3.15 -2.11
N LEU A 88 -38.81 3.38 -2.03
CA LEU A 88 -38.17 3.88 -0.79
C LEU A 88 -37.30 5.14 -0.94
N SER A 89 -37.52 5.98 -1.96
CA SER A 89 -36.72 7.20 -2.17
C SER A 89 -37.49 8.53 -2.20
N ALA A 90 -38.78 8.57 -1.84
CA ALA A 90 -39.57 9.80 -1.90
C ALA A 90 -40.29 10.15 -0.58
N ALA A 91 -39.54 10.34 0.51
CA ALA A 91 -40.07 10.99 1.72
C ALA A 91 -38.96 11.51 2.64
N ASN A 92 -38.31 12.61 2.25
CA ASN A 92 -37.75 13.56 3.22
C ASN A 92 -37.29 14.84 2.51
N ASN A 93 -38.23 15.74 2.27
CA ASN A 93 -37.94 17.16 2.08
C ASN A 93 -39.20 17.99 2.31
N THR A 94 -39.37 18.48 3.54
CA THR A 94 -40.11 19.75 3.77
C THR A 94 -39.75 20.31 5.15
N VAL A 95 -39.06 21.44 5.12
CA VAL A 95 -38.86 22.38 6.22
C VAL A 95 -40.18 23.11 6.50
N ARG A 96 -40.58 23.27 7.77
CA ARG A 96 -41.63 24.21 8.16
C ARG A 96 -41.22 25.06 9.36
N THR A 97 -41.18 26.36 9.11
CA THR A 97 -41.17 27.50 10.03
C THR A 97 -42.57 27.77 10.57
N GLY A 98 -42.68 28.37 11.76
CA GLY A 98 -43.80 29.25 12.13
C GLY A 98 -44.69 28.83 13.30
N ASP A 99 -44.50 29.58 14.39
CA ASP A 99 -45.51 30.22 15.26
C ASP A 99 -46.41 29.44 16.23
N SER A 100 -46.28 29.84 17.50
CA SER A 100 -47.15 29.57 18.65
C SER A 100 -48.49 30.32 18.58
N PRO A 101 -49.51 29.82 19.30
CA PRO A 101 -50.31 30.74 20.10
C PRO A 101 -50.57 30.28 21.54
N VAL A 102 -50.71 31.29 22.40
CA VAL A 102 -51.14 31.28 23.81
C VAL A 102 -52.67 31.20 23.87
N PHE A 103 -53.28 30.54 24.88
CA PHE A 103 -54.33 31.08 25.77
C PHE A 103 -54.96 30.03 26.73
N THR A 104 -54.86 30.35 28.04
CA THR A 104 -55.81 30.23 29.18
C THR A 104 -56.56 28.92 29.54
N HIS A 105 -56.42 28.54 30.81
CA HIS A 105 -57.35 27.72 31.61
C HIS A 105 -58.53 28.55 32.16
N PRO A 106 -59.69 27.92 32.50
CA PRO A 106 -59.96 27.66 33.93
C PRO A 106 -60.76 26.37 34.27
N GLY A 107 -60.45 25.80 35.44
CA GLY A 107 -61.38 25.34 36.50
C GLY A 107 -62.38 24.18 36.29
N GLY A 108 -62.27 23.15 37.16
CA GLY A 108 -63.43 22.37 37.65
C GLY A 108 -63.34 20.84 37.52
N PRO A 109 -63.48 20.04 38.60
CA PRO A 109 -63.26 18.59 38.59
C PRO A 109 -64.56 17.80 38.37
N VAL A 110 -64.53 16.77 37.53
CA VAL A 110 -65.55 15.69 37.54
C VAL A 110 -64.97 14.39 36.97
N ASP A 111 -65.11 13.37 37.81
CA ASP A 111 -65.41 11.97 37.52
C ASP A 111 -64.42 11.07 36.76
N ALA A 112 -64.00 10.06 37.52
CA ALA A 112 -63.33 8.86 37.09
C ALA A 112 -64.21 8.06 36.09
N ALA A 113 -63.82 8.08 34.82
CA ALA A 113 -64.25 7.11 33.84
C ALA A 113 -63.05 6.64 33.01
N SER A 114 -62.58 5.44 33.33
CA SER A 114 -62.10 4.42 32.40
C SER A 114 -61.79 4.91 30.97
N SER A 115 -60.57 5.42 30.77
CA SER A 115 -59.92 5.33 29.47
C SER A 115 -58.55 4.67 29.65
N ARG A 116 -58.50 3.37 29.35
CA ARG A 116 -57.25 2.69 29.05
C ARG A 116 -56.63 3.44 27.88
N ALA A 117 -55.76 4.38 28.16
CA ALA A 117 -54.84 4.91 27.17
C ALA A 117 -54.08 3.71 26.61
N ARG A 118 -54.45 3.28 25.40
CA ARG A 118 -53.58 2.47 24.54
C ARG A 118 -52.34 3.33 24.33
N ARG A 119 -51.40 3.25 25.27
CA ARG A 119 -50.02 3.67 25.07
C ARG A 119 -49.57 2.83 23.88
N ALA A 120 -49.59 3.44 22.69
CA ALA A 120 -49.00 2.84 21.52
C ALA A 120 -47.61 2.40 21.96
N ARG A 121 -47.41 1.09 22.10
CA ARG A 121 -46.08 0.52 22.28
C ARG A 121 -45.37 0.92 20.99
N ARG A 122 -44.65 2.04 21.01
CA ARG A 122 -43.60 2.32 20.03
C ARG A 122 -42.73 1.09 20.11
N GLY A 123 -42.87 0.19 19.13
CA GLY A 123 -42.02 -0.98 19.04
C GLY A 123 -40.60 -0.46 19.08
N SER A 124 -39.83 -0.87 20.09
CA SER A 124 -38.39 -0.69 20.05
C SER A 124 -37.95 -1.27 18.71
N MET A 125 -37.41 -0.43 17.82
CA MET A 125 -36.86 -0.89 16.55
C MET A 125 -35.96 -2.09 16.86
N ALA A 126 -36.20 -3.25 16.24
CA ALA A 126 -35.55 -4.49 16.68
C ALA A 126 -34.02 -4.39 16.73
N ASN A 127 -33.44 -3.54 15.86
CA ASN A 127 -32.00 -3.31 15.79
C ASN A 127 -31.47 -2.29 16.82
N SER A 128 -32.32 -1.44 17.42
CA SER A 128 -31.86 -0.42 18.40
C SER A 128 -31.31 -1.06 19.68
N LYS A 129 -31.70 -2.30 19.98
CA LYS A 129 -31.13 -3.09 21.08
C LYS A 129 -29.65 -3.43 20.87
N TYR A 130 -29.20 -3.53 19.62
CA TYR A 130 -27.85 -3.98 19.27
C TYR A 130 -26.96 -2.84 18.76
N GLU A 131 -27.54 -1.67 18.43
CA GLU A 131 -26.82 -0.55 17.82
C GLU A 131 -25.66 0.00 18.66
N TYR A 132 -25.68 -0.20 19.99
CA TYR A 132 -24.58 0.22 20.87
C TYR A 132 -23.22 -0.37 20.46
N VAL A 133 -23.17 -1.52 19.77
CA VAL A 133 -21.90 -2.14 19.34
C VAL A 133 -21.14 -1.28 18.32
N LYS A 134 -21.82 -0.38 17.60
CA LYS A 134 -21.16 0.56 16.68
C LYS A 134 -20.20 1.51 17.40
N GLN A 135 -20.42 1.78 18.69
CA GLN A 135 -19.56 2.67 19.49
C GLN A 135 -18.17 2.07 19.77
N TYR A 136 -17.96 0.78 19.49
CA TYR A 136 -16.65 0.12 19.60
C TYR A 136 -15.80 0.28 18.33
N GLU A 137 -16.36 0.79 17.23
CA GLU A 137 -15.57 1.16 16.06
C GLU A 137 -14.68 2.35 16.42
N LEU A 138 -13.38 2.23 16.12
CA LEU A 138 -12.41 3.29 16.37
C LEU A 138 -12.35 4.22 15.15
N ASP A 139 -12.30 5.52 15.40
CA ASP A 139 -11.98 6.49 14.36
C ASP A 139 -10.51 6.37 13.96
N ASP A 140 -10.27 6.22 12.67
CA ASP A 140 -8.94 6.05 12.07
C ASP A 140 -8.69 7.08 10.96
N THR A 141 -9.29 8.27 11.13
CA THR A 141 -9.13 9.42 10.24
C THR A 141 -7.69 9.92 10.24
N LEU A 142 -7.09 10.01 9.05
CA LEU A 142 -5.72 10.47 8.87
C LEU A 142 -5.60 12.00 8.91
N LEU A 143 -4.51 12.49 9.51
CA LEU A 143 -4.25 13.92 9.75
C LEU A 143 -4.46 14.78 8.48
N PRO A 144 -5.32 15.81 8.50
CA PRO A 144 -5.52 16.74 7.37
C PRO A 144 -4.23 17.48 6.97
N GLY A 145 -4.16 17.94 5.71
CA GLY A 145 -3.01 18.69 5.18
C GLY A 145 -1.74 17.85 4.95
N CYS A 146 -1.76 16.57 5.32
CA CYS A 146 -0.67 15.63 5.05
C CYS A 146 -0.93 14.86 3.77
N TRP A 147 0.14 14.59 3.02
CA TRP A 147 0.17 13.54 2.01
C TRP A 147 -0.18 12.21 2.67
N ILE A 148 -0.98 11.39 1.99
CA ILE A 148 -1.23 10.02 2.42
C ILE A 148 -0.54 9.11 1.41
N VAL A 149 0.34 8.25 1.90
CA VAL A 149 0.92 7.18 1.10
C VAL A 149 0.32 5.86 1.55
N VAL A 150 -0.38 5.18 0.65
CA VAL A 150 -0.82 3.80 0.85
C VAL A 150 0.16 2.89 0.14
N ARG A 151 0.99 2.18 0.91
CA ARG A 151 1.89 1.16 0.36
C ARG A 151 1.26 -0.21 0.49
N ILE A 152 1.26 -0.97 -0.60
CA ILE A 152 0.88 -2.37 -0.68
C ILE A 152 2.11 -3.24 -0.93
N ASP A 153 2.14 -4.45 -0.37
CA ASP A 153 3.27 -5.38 -0.47
C ASP A 153 2.76 -6.83 -0.58
N GLY A 154 3.36 -7.61 -1.49
CA GLY A 154 3.02 -8.99 -1.76
C GLY A 154 3.26 -9.93 -0.57
N LYS A 155 2.19 -10.50 -0.02
CA LYS A 155 2.31 -11.43 1.12
C LYS A 155 2.97 -12.74 0.72
N GLY A 156 4.23 -12.90 1.14
CA GLY A 156 4.99 -14.13 0.91
C GLY A 156 5.35 -14.34 -0.55
N PHE A 157 5.60 -13.24 -1.27
CA PHE A 157 5.75 -13.26 -2.72
C PHE A 157 6.97 -14.04 -3.22
N THR A 158 7.98 -14.28 -2.37
CA THR A 158 9.07 -15.22 -2.71
C THR A 158 8.51 -16.61 -3.03
N LYS A 159 7.72 -17.20 -2.13
CA LYS A 159 7.09 -18.51 -2.35
C LYS A 159 6.11 -18.48 -3.51
N PHE A 160 5.40 -17.36 -3.69
CA PHE A 160 4.49 -17.17 -4.81
C PHE A 160 5.24 -17.19 -6.14
N SER A 161 6.35 -16.45 -6.25
CA SER A 161 7.17 -16.37 -7.45
C SER A 161 7.82 -17.71 -7.79
N ASP A 162 8.31 -18.44 -6.78
CA ASP A 162 8.90 -19.77 -6.97
C ASP A 162 7.85 -20.78 -7.42
N LEU A 163 6.66 -20.75 -6.80
CA LEU A 163 5.54 -21.61 -7.19
C LEU A 163 5.21 -21.39 -8.66
N HIS A 164 5.15 -20.14 -9.13
CA HIS A 164 4.77 -19.81 -10.50
C HIS A 164 5.94 -19.79 -11.50
N GLY A 165 7.17 -20.10 -11.07
CA GLY A 165 8.33 -20.19 -11.95
C GLY A 165 8.72 -18.85 -12.56
N PHE A 166 8.68 -17.77 -11.77
CA PHE A 166 9.10 -16.44 -12.24
C PHE A 166 10.58 -16.43 -12.59
N GLU A 167 10.91 -15.73 -13.68
CA GLU A 167 12.29 -15.47 -14.06
C GLU A 167 13.04 -14.71 -12.97
N LYS A 168 14.33 -15.03 -12.81
CA LYS A 168 15.23 -14.41 -11.84
C LYS A 168 16.40 -13.76 -12.57
N PRO A 169 16.83 -12.54 -12.18
CA PRO A 169 16.41 -11.79 -11.00
C PRO A 169 15.04 -11.10 -11.10
N ASN A 170 14.55 -10.83 -12.31
CA ASN A 170 13.31 -10.11 -12.56
C ASN A 170 12.49 -10.82 -13.65
N ASP A 171 11.18 -10.95 -13.45
CA ASP A 171 10.25 -11.44 -14.47
C ASP A 171 9.48 -10.26 -15.04
N LYS A 172 9.73 -9.93 -16.32
CA LYS A 172 9.13 -8.79 -17.00
C LYS A 172 7.61 -8.87 -17.02
N ARG A 173 7.04 -10.06 -17.22
CA ARG A 173 5.60 -10.27 -17.31
C ARG A 173 4.94 -9.99 -15.96
N ALA A 174 5.57 -10.45 -14.88
CA ALA A 174 5.06 -10.22 -13.53
C ALA A 174 5.11 -8.74 -13.14
N LEU A 175 6.18 -8.02 -13.52
CA LEU A 175 6.30 -6.58 -13.28
C LEU A 175 5.29 -5.79 -14.12
N ASP A 176 5.10 -6.16 -15.39
CA ASP A 176 4.09 -5.53 -16.26
C ASP A 176 2.66 -5.75 -15.74
N LEU A 177 2.38 -6.92 -15.17
CA LEU A 177 1.11 -7.17 -14.49
C LEU A 177 0.93 -6.25 -13.27
N MET A 178 1.95 -6.11 -12.41
CA MET A 178 1.91 -5.19 -11.25
C MET A 178 1.66 -3.74 -11.71
N ASP A 179 2.34 -3.33 -12.77
CA ASP A 179 2.26 -2.01 -13.38
C ASP A 179 0.87 -1.72 -13.96
N GLU A 180 0.28 -2.70 -14.67
CA GLU A 180 -1.09 -2.57 -15.14
C GLU A 180 -2.09 -2.48 -13.98
N CYS A 181 -1.92 -3.30 -12.94
CA CYS A 181 -2.78 -3.25 -11.75
C CYS A 181 -2.73 -1.88 -11.06
N ALA A 182 -1.54 -1.30 -10.91
CA ALA A 182 -1.37 0.03 -10.32
C ALA A 182 -2.01 1.12 -11.20
N ARG A 183 -1.89 1.01 -12.52
CA ARG A 183 -2.55 1.91 -13.46
C ARG A 183 -4.08 1.85 -13.32
N GLU A 184 -4.65 0.66 -13.16
CA GLU A 184 -6.10 0.52 -12.96
C GLU A 184 -6.57 1.04 -11.60
N VAL A 185 -5.78 0.83 -10.54
CA VAL A 185 -6.04 1.49 -9.24
C VAL A 185 -6.04 3.00 -9.42
N MET A 186 -5.08 3.57 -10.15
CA MET A 186 -5.13 5.00 -10.46
C MET A 186 -6.35 5.36 -11.31
N ASN A 187 -6.76 4.59 -12.30
CA ASN A 187 -8.00 4.89 -13.04
C ASN A 187 -9.24 4.96 -12.13
N GLU A 188 -9.35 4.02 -11.18
CA GLU A 188 -10.47 3.92 -10.24
C GLU A 188 -10.47 5.03 -9.17
N PHE A 189 -9.28 5.49 -8.74
CA PHE A 189 -9.12 6.49 -7.68
C PHE A 189 -8.48 7.79 -8.19
N PRO A 190 -9.29 8.77 -8.66
CA PRO A 190 -8.83 10.07 -9.17
C PRO A 190 -7.88 10.85 -8.26
N ASP A 191 -8.03 10.72 -6.94
CA ASP A 191 -7.23 11.47 -5.95
C ASP A 191 -5.78 10.99 -5.81
N ILE A 192 -5.45 9.81 -6.35
CA ILE A 192 -4.07 9.34 -6.43
C ILE A 192 -3.33 10.15 -7.49
N ARG A 193 -2.25 10.85 -7.09
CA ARG A 193 -1.48 11.73 -7.97
C ARG A 193 -0.27 11.05 -8.59
N LEU A 194 0.37 10.17 -7.81
CA LEU A 194 1.55 9.42 -8.19
C LEU A 194 1.46 8.02 -7.60
N ALA A 195 1.92 7.02 -8.36
CA ALA A 195 2.23 5.70 -7.84
C ALA A 195 3.68 5.32 -8.15
N TYR A 196 4.32 4.60 -7.25
CA TYR A 196 5.67 4.05 -7.43
C TYR A 196 5.69 2.57 -7.11
N GLY A 197 6.23 1.74 -8.00
CA GLY A 197 6.29 0.29 -7.85
C GLY A 197 7.70 -0.29 -8.04
N GLU A 198 7.99 -1.32 -7.26
CA GLU A 198 9.19 -2.15 -7.35
C GLU A 198 8.85 -3.57 -6.88
N SER A 199 9.35 -4.60 -7.59
CA SER A 199 9.25 -6.00 -7.14
C SER A 199 7.78 -6.38 -6.91
N ASP A 200 7.41 -6.62 -5.66
CA ASP A 200 6.10 -7.04 -5.18
C ASP A 200 5.39 -5.94 -4.37
N GLU A 201 5.92 -4.70 -4.37
CA GLU A 201 5.32 -3.55 -3.70
C GLU A 201 4.89 -2.43 -4.66
N TYR A 202 3.87 -1.68 -4.25
CA TYR A 202 3.42 -0.45 -4.90
C TYR A 202 3.01 0.59 -3.85
N SER A 203 3.33 1.85 -4.09
CA SER A 203 3.06 2.98 -3.20
C SER A 203 2.18 3.99 -3.91
N PHE A 204 0.98 4.25 -3.40
CA PHE A 204 0.03 5.19 -3.97
C PHE A 204 -0.01 6.47 -3.15
N VAL A 205 0.25 7.61 -3.78
CA VAL A 205 0.33 8.93 -3.15
C VAL A 205 -0.96 9.69 -3.40
N LEU A 206 -1.71 9.97 -2.34
CA LEU A 206 -2.91 10.81 -2.38
C LEU A 206 -2.58 12.25 -1.97
N GLY A 207 -3.22 13.20 -2.65
CA GLY A 207 -3.04 14.63 -2.39
C GLY A 207 -3.34 15.03 -0.95
N ARG A 208 -2.64 16.05 -0.44
CA ARG A 208 -2.81 16.55 0.94
C ARG A 208 -4.25 16.93 1.26
N ASN A 209 -4.93 17.50 0.27
CA ASN A 209 -6.29 18.02 0.35
C ASN A 209 -7.36 16.95 0.01
N THR A 210 -6.99 15.67 -0.12
CA THR A 210 -7.98 14.61 -0.36
C THR A 210 -8.93 14.48 0.84
N ASP A 211 -10.22 14.41 0.55
CA ASP A 211 -11.26 14.01 1.51
C ASP A 211 -11.82 12.63 1.20
N MET A 212 -11.13 11.87 0.34
CA MET A 212 -11.57 10.56 -0.14
C MET A 212 -11.89 9.63 1.04
N TYR A 213 -13.12 9.13 1.07
CA TYR A 213 -13.68 8.29 2.14
C TYR A 213 -13.57 8.87 3.56
N GLY A 214 -13.50 10.20 3.70
CA GLY A 214 -13.29 10.87 4.98
C GLY A 214 -11.90 10.63 5.55
N ARG A 215 -10.90 10.35 4.71
CA ARG A 215 -9.50 10.08 5.09
C ARG A 215 -9.32 8.91 6.06
N ARG A 216 -10.30 8.02 6.18
CA ARG A 216 -10.24 6.83 7.04
C ARG A 216 -9.22 5.83 6.52
N ALA A 217 -8.19 5.54 7.31
CA ALA A 217 -7.09 4.69 6.93
C ALA A 217 -7.55 3.29 6.47
N SER A 218 -8.46 2.67 7.22
CA SER A 218 -9.04 1.36 6.92
C SER A 218 -9.74 1.33 5.56
N LYS A 219 -10.49 2.37 5.21
CA LYS A 219 -11.17 2.49 3.90
C LYS A 219 -10.18 2.63 2.77
N LEU A 220 -9.22 3.54 2.91
CA LEU A 220 -8.20 3.78 1.90
C LEU A 220 -7.38 2.50 1.64
N VAL A 221 -6.86 1.88 2.70
CA VAL A 221 -6.04 0.66 2.59
C VAL A 221 -6.85 -0.49 2.00
N SER A 222 -8.03 -0.79 2.54
CA SER A 222 -8.81 -1.95 2.10
C SER A 222 -9.28 -1.83 0.65
N LEU A 223 -9.72 -0.65 0.21
CA LEU A 223 -10.18 -0.42 -1.17
C LEU A 223 -9.02 -0.46 -2.18
N LEU A 224 -7.88 0.17 -1.88
CA LEU A 224 -6.72 0.11 -2.77
C LEU A 224 -6.16 -1.32 -2.88
N VAL A 225 -5.99 -2.01 -1.76
CA VAL A 225 -5.50 -3.40 -1.73
C VAL A 225 -6.45 -4.35 -2.47
N SER A 226 -7.76 -4.25 -2.20
CA SER A 226 -8.75 -5.11 -2.86
C SER A 226 -8.85 -4.85 -4.37
N CYS A 227 -8.86 -3.58 -4.78
CA CYS A 227 -8.84 -3.20 -6.19
C CYS A 227 -7.57 -3.73 -6.88
N PHE A 228 -6.40 -3.56 -6.28
CA PHE A 228 -5.14 -4.07 -6.83
C PHE A 228 -5.15 -5.59 -6.96
N THR A 229 -5.54 -6.30 -5.90
CA THR A 229 -5.60 -7.77 -5.88
C THR A 229 -6.57 -8.31 -6.92
N ALA A 230 -7.75 -7.71 -7.05
CA ALA A 230 -8.75 -8.10 -8.04
C ALA A 230 -8.23 -7.91 -9.48
N ASN A 231 -7.58 -6.77 -9.76
CA ASN A 231 -6.95 -6.53 -11.06
C ASN A 231 -5.83 -7.53 -11.34
N TYR A 232 -5.02 -7.89 -10.34
CA TYR A 232 -3.93 -8.86 -10.47
C TYR A 232 -4.44 -10.24 -10.88
N VAL A 233 -5.52 -10.70 -10.25
CA VAL A 233 -6.17 -11.98 -10.61
C VAL A 233 -6.82 -11.90 -11.98
N ALA A 234 -7.57 -10.82 -12.26
CA ALA A 234 -8.32 -10.68 -13.50
C ALA A 234 -7.42 -10.58 -14.75
N ARG A 235 -6.22 -10.00 -14.60
CA ARG A 235 -5.28 -9.77 -15.70
C ARG A 235 -4.15 -10.79 -15.76
N TRP A 236 -4.08 -11.70 -14.80
CA TRP A 236 -3.02 -12.70 -14.73
C TRP A 236 -2.81 -13.44 -16.07
N SER A 237 -3.88 -13.97 -16.66
CA SER A 237 -3.80 -14.75 -17.90
C SER A 237 -3.43 -13.93 -19.13
N ALA A 238 -3.58 -12.61 -19.10
CA ALA A 238 -3.16 -11.72 -20.19
C ALA A 238 -1.64 -11.49 -20.19
N HIS A 239 -1.00 -11.55 -19.02
CA HIS A 239 0.45 -11.32 -18.86
C HIS A 239 1.25 -12.61 -18.76
N LEU A 240 0.72 -13.59 -18.03
CA LEU A 240 1.34 -14.90 -17.81
C LEU A 240 0.54 -15.99 -18.53
N THR A 241 0.50 -15.88 -19.87
CA THR A 241 -0.31 -16.74 -20.75
C THR A 241 -0.07 -18.23 -20.55
N ASP A 242 1.18 -18.61 -20.27
CA ASP A 242 1.60 -20.01 -20.16
C ASP A 242 1.72 -20.51 -18.71
N THR A 243 1.43 -19.64 -17.73
CA THR A 243 1.55 -19.98 -16.31
C THR A 243 0.19 -19.88 -15.65
N PRO A 244 -0.52 -20.98 -15.35
CA PRO A 244 -1.79 -20.89 -14.63
C PRO A 244 -1.60 -20.37 -13.20
N LEU A 245 -2.56 -19.58 -12.73
CA LEU A 245 -2.59 -19.08 -11.35
C LEU A 245 -2.88 -20.24 -10.39
N ARG A 246 -1.86 -20.69 -9.67
CA ARG A 246 -1.92 -21.86 -8.76
C ARG A 246 -2.21 -21.51 -7.31
N ALA A 247 -1.95 -20.27 -6.90
CA ALA A 247 -2.28 -19.76 -5.58
C ALA A 247 -2.87 -18.36 -5.72
N MET A 248 -3.79 -17.99 -4.83
CA MET A 248 -4.34 -16.64 -4.84
C MET A 248 -3.29 -15.65 -4.32
N PRO A 249 -3.03 -14.55 -5.06
CA PRO A 249 -2.17 -13.48 -4.57
C PRO A 249 -2.85 -12.81 -3.38
N MET A 250 -2.04 -12.35 -2.44
CA MET A 250 -2.49 -11.55 -1.30
C MET A 250 -1.52 -10.40 -1.16
N PHE A 251 -2.06 -9.23 -0.84
CA PHE A 251 -1.27 -8.04 -0.57
C PHE A 251 -1.63 -7.52 0.83
N ASP A 252 -0.62 -7.11 1.59
CA ASP A 252 -0.84 -6.28 2.76
C ASP A 252 -0.94 -4.81 2.32
N GLY A 253 -1.36 -3.93 3.22
CA GLY A 253 -1.35 -2.51 2.96
C GLY A 253 -1.25 -1.69 4.23
N ARG A 254 -0.62 -0.52 4.12
CA ARG A 254 -0.50 0.45 5.22
C ARG A 254 -0.60 1.87 4.70
N ALA A 255 -1.24 2.75 5.47
CA ALA A 255 -1.28 4.18 5.21
C ALA A 255 -0.27 4.91 6.10
N VAL A 256 0.48 5.86 5.53
CA VAL A 256 1.45 6.70 6.25
C VAL A 256 1.23 8.16 5.85
N CYS A 257 1.20 9.06 6.83
CA CYS A 257 1.09 10.49 6.60
C CYS A 257 2.46 11.16 6.49
N TYR A 258 2.65 11.99 5.47
CA TYR A 258 3.83 12.85 5.33
C TYR A 258 3.41 14.33 5.31
N PRO A 259 3.87 15.15 6.28
CA PRO A 259 3.38 16.52 6.43
C PRO A 259 3.98 17.50 5.44
N LEU A 260 5.19 17.25 4.92
CA LEU A 260 5.91 18.15 4.02
C LEU A 260 6.19 17.50 2.66
N ASP A 261 6.41 18.32 1.63
CA ASP A 261 6.81 17.81 0.31
C ASP A 261 8.15 17.11 0.37
N SER A 262 9.10 17.67 1.14
CA SER A 262 10.41 17.05 1.37
C SER A 262 10.26 15.64 1.94
N ASN A 263 9.37 15.41 2.91
CA ASN A 263 9.19 14.08 3.48
C ASN A 263 8.61 13.08 2.48
N LEU A 264 7.68 13.50 1.62
CA LEU A 264 7.16 12.67 0.54
C LEU A 264 8.26 12.33 -0.48
N ARG A 265 9.04 13.34 -0.90
CA ARG A 265 10.15 13.17 -1.84
C ARG A 265 11.21 12.23 -1.28
N ASP A 266 11.59 12.41 -0.01
CA ASP A 266 12.54 11.53 0.68
C ASP A 266 12.04 10.09 0.76
N TYR A 267 10.74 9.89 1.01
CA TYR A 267 10.13 8.56 0.99
C TYR A 267 10.24 7.89 -0.38
N LEU A 268 9.88 8.59 -1.45
CA LEU A 268 9.95 8.05 -2.81
C LEU A 268 11.39 7.82 -3.26
N ALA A 269 12.30 8.73 -2.92
CA ALA A 269 13.73 8.58 -3.16
C ALA A 269 14.32 7.38 -2.40
N TRP A 270 13.88 7.16 -1.16
CA TRP A 270 14.26 5.98 -0.39
C TRP A 270 13.79 4.70 -1.09
N ARG A 271 12.57 4.66 -1.61
CA ARG A 271 12.08 3.48 -2.34
C ARG A 271 12.86 3.23 -3.62
N GLN A 272 13.14 4.26 -4.41
CA GLN A 272 13.91 4.09 -5.65
C GLN A 272 15.39 3.74 -5.42
N ALA A 273 16.00 4.29 -4.37
CA ALA A 273 17.36 3.89 -3.98
C ALA A 273 17.41 2.41 -3.56
N ASP A 274 16.40 1.93 -2.83
CA ASP A 274 16.29 0.52 -2.43
C ASP A 274 16.13 -0.39 -3.65
N THR A 275 15.32 0.00 -4.63
CA THR A 275 15.18 -0.69 -5.92
C THR A 275 16.53 -0.88 -6.63
N HIS A 276 17.33 0.19 -6.74
CA HIS A 276 18.63 0.12 -7.38
C HIS A 276 19.58 -0.87 -6.66
N ILE A 277 19.62 -0.80 -5.32
CA ILE A 277 20.47 -1.66 -4.48
C ILE A 277 20.04 -3.12 -4.60
N ASN A 278 18.74 -3.39 -4.47
CA ASN A 278 18.17 -4.73 -4.52
C ASN A 278 18.36 -5.36 -5.91
N ASN A 279 18.08 -4.62 -6.98
CA ASN A 279 18.22 -5.13 -8.34
C ASN A 279 19.67 -5.46 -8.68
N GLN A 280 20.64 -4.60 -8.33
CA GLN A 280 22.05 -4.89 -8.58
C GLN A 280 22.52 -6.12 -7.80
N TYR A 281 22.14 -6.22 -6.53
CA TYR A 281 22.45 -7.40 -5.71
C TYR A 281 21.84 -8.67 -6.28
N ASN A 282 20.54 -8.66 -6.59
CA ASN A 282 19.82 -9.82 -7.12
C ASN A 282 20.37 -10.26 -8.48
N THR A 283 20.73 -9.32 -9.35
CA THR A 283 21.34 -9.64 -10.64
C THR A 283 22.66 -10.39 -10.46
N CYS A 284 23.53 -9.92 -9.57
CA CYS A 284 24.77 -10.62 -9.24
C CYS A 284 24.50 -12.00 -8.62
N PHE A 285 23.57 -12.05 -7.67
CA PHE A 285 23.25 -13.25 -6.92
C PHE A 285 22.75 -14.35 -7.86
N TRP A 286 21.79 -14.04 -8.73
CA TRP A 286 21.24 -15.01 -9.65
C TRP A 286 22.19 -15.36 -10.79
N ALA A 287 23.05 -14.44 -11.24
CA ALA A 287 24.12 -14.77 -12.18
C ALA A 287 25.10 -15.81 -11.59
N LEU A 288 25.48 -15.66 -10.32
CA LEU A 288 26.32 -16.63 -9.60
C LEU A 288 25.62 -17.98 -9.41
N VAL A 289 24.33 -17.96 -9.03
CA VAL A 289 23.55 -19.21 -8.87
C VAL A 289 23.40 -19.93 -10.20
N ASN A 290 23.09 -19.21 -11.27
CA ASN A 290 22.95 -19.77 -12.62
C ASN A 290 24.29 -20.27 -13.19
N SER A 291 25.43 -19.79 -12.68
CA SER A 291 26.76 -20.31 -13.01
C SER A 291 27.14 -21.56 -12.21
N GLY A 292 26.21 -22.14 -11.46
CA GLY A 292 26.40 -23.39 -10.70
C GLY A 292 26.81 -23.20 -9.24
N LYS A 293 26.87 -21.97 -8.71
CA LYS A 293 27.11 -21.76 -7.27
C LYS A 293 25.84 -22.03 -6.46
N THR A 294 26.02 -22.51 -5.24
CA THR A 294 24.92 -22.60 -4.29
C THR A 294 24.48 -21.20 -3.81
N PRO A 295 23.23 -21.04 -3.36
CA PRO A 295 22.76 -19.79 -2.75
C PRO A 295 23.66 -19.27 -1.62
N ALA A 296 24.21 -20.18 -0.80
CA ALA A 296 25.10 -19.84 0.30
C ALA A 296 26.45 -19.28 -0.20
N GLU A 297 27.03 -19.87 -1.23
CA GLU A 297 28.27 -19.39 -1.85
C GLU A 297 28.08 -18.06 -2.56
N ALA A 298 26.95 -17.88 -3.26
CA ALA A 298 26.60 -16.61 -3.90
C ALA A 298 26.46 -15.50 -2.84
N GLN A 299 25.76 -15.77 -1.75
CA GLN A 299 25.61 -14.83 -0.64
C GLN A 299 26.96 -14.50 0.00
N ALA A 300 27.82 -15.49 0.23
CA ALA A 300 29.16 -15.29 0.79
C ALA A 300 30.03 -14.43 -0.12
N THR A 301 29.97 -14.66 -1.44
CA THR A 301 30.71 -13.88 -2.46
C THR A 301 30.30 -12.40 -2.45
N LEU A 302 29.00 -12.13 -2.28
CA LEU A 302 28.47 -10.76 -2.32
C LEU A 302 28.52 -10.03 -0.97
N LYS A 303 28.81 -10.74 0.12
CA LYS A 303 28.81 -10.18 1.48
C LYS A 303 29.86 -9.10 1.62
N GLY A 304 29.45 -7.90 2.06
CA GLY A 304 30.35 -6.76 2.29
C GLY A 304 30.89 -6.10 1.02
N THR A 305 30.44 -6.51 -0.16
CA THR A 305 30.92 -5.96 -1.43
C THR A 305 30.30 -4.60 -1.75
N GLN A 306 31.05 -3.74 -2.42
CA GLN A 306 30.58 -2.43 -2.89
C GLN A 306 29.94 -2.52 -4.28
N THR A 307 29.32 -1.42 -4.73
CA THR A 307 28.68 -1.30 -6.06
C THR A 307 29.65 -1.53 -7.21
N ALA A 308 30.89 -1.02 -7.11
CA ALA A 308 31.91 -1.19 -8.16
C ALA A 308 32.26 -2.67 -8.40
N PHE A 309 32.51 -3.42 -7.31
CA PHE A 309 32.76 -4.86 -7.38
C PHE A 309 31.61 -5.62 -8.05
N LYS A 310 30.35 -5.29 -7.73
CA LYS A 310 29.18 -5.93 -8.34
C LYS A 310 29.11 -5.68 -9.85
N ASN A 311 29.41 -4.46 -10.29
CA ASN A 311 29.46 -4.13 -11.71
C ASN A 311 30.58 -4.88 -12.44
N GLU A 312 31.78 -4.93 -11.84
CA GLU A 312 32.92 -5.68 -12.40
C GLU A 312 32.63 -7.17 -12.48
N LEU A 313 32.04 -7.76 -11.43
CA LEU A 313 31.61 -9.15 -11.40
C LEU A 313 30.63 -9.47 -12.53
N LEU A 314 29.60 -8.64 -12.71
CA LEU A 314 28.62 -8.81 -13.79
C LEU A 314 29.26 -8.72 -15.17
N PHE A 315 30.14 -7.75 -15.37
CA PHE A 315 30.76 -7.50 -16.66
C PHE A 315 31.80 -8.57 -17.02
N GLN A 316 32.75 -8.84 -16.13
CA GLN A 316 33.89 -9.73 -16.41
C GLN A 316 33.48 -11.21 -16.42
N ASN A 317 32.63 -11.64 -15.48
CA ASN A 317 32.33 -13.06 -15.33
C ASN A 317 31.11 -13.50 -16.14
N PHE A 318 30.18 -12.58 -16.40
CA PHE A 318 28.90 -12.89 -17.03
C PHE A 318 28.61 -12.09 -18.30
N GLY A 319 29.46 -11.13 -18.67
CA GLY A 319 29.23 -10.27 -19.84
C GLY A 319 28.02 -9.35 -19.70
N ILE A 320 27.51 -9.15 -18.49
CA ILE A 320 26.31 -8.34 -18.22
C ILE A 320 26.74 -6.91 -17.89
N ASN A 321 26.39 -5.95 -18.75
CA ASN A 321 26.51 -4.54 -18.42
C ASN A 321 25.25 -4.07 -17.68
N TYR A 322 25.36 -3.85 -16.37
CA TYR A 322 24.25 -3.40 -15.52
C TYR A 322 23.60 -2.10 -16.03
N ALA A 323 24.39 -1.18 -16.61
CA ALA A 323 23.87 0.07 -17.14
C ALA A 323 22.92 -0.13 -18.33
N HIS A 324 23.03 -1.24 -19.05
CA HIS A 324 22.20 -1.56 -20.22
C HIS A 324 20.96 -2.40 -19.87
N LEU A 325 20.77 -2.78 -18.59
CA LEU A 325 19.53 -3.43 -18.18
C LEU A 325 18.33 -2.50 -18.37
N PRO A 326 17.12 -3.04 -18.60
CA PRO A 326 15.90 -2.25 -18.71
C PRO A 326 15.72 -1.27 -17.54
N GLU A 327 15.26 -0.05 -17.85
CA GLU A 327 15.09 0.99 -16.83
C GLU A 327 14.08 0.59 -15.74
N GLN A 328 13.01 -0.14 -16.10
CA GLN A 328 12.03 -0.70 -15.14
C GLN A 328 12.72 -1.52 -14.04
N PHE A 329 13.74 -2.31 -14.37
CA PHE A 329 14.45 -3.13 -13.38
C PHE A 329 15.36 -2.30 -12.48
N LYS A 330 15.96 -1.23 -13.03
CA LYS A 330 16.93 -0.40 -12.31
C LYS A 330 16.28 0.70 -11.47
N LYS A 331 15.14 1.21 -11.92
CA LYS A 331 14.47 2.42 -11.40
C LYS A 331 13.05 2.18 -10.92
N GLY A 332 12.49 0.99 -11.13
CA GLY A 332 11.09 0.71 -10.86
C GLY A 332 10.15 1.38 -11.87
N SER A 333 8.91 1.51 -11.45
CA SER A 333 7.81 2.04 -12.26
C SER A 333 7.15 3.20 -11.56
N VAL A 334 7.06 4.34 -12.25
CA VAL A 334 6.43 5.56 -11.77
C VAL A 334 5.20 5.82 -12.62
N ILE A 335 4.04 5.93 -11.99
CA ILE A 335 2.81 6.32 -12.68
C ILE A 335 2.43 7.70 -12.20
N ILE A 336 2.32 8.65 -13.11
CA ILE A 336 1.92 10.02 -12.81
C ILE A 336 0.60 10.35 -13.49
N ARG A 337 -0.17 11.26 -12.90
CA ARG A 337 -1.28 11.90 -13.61
C ARG A 337 -0.77 13.02 -14.50
N GLN A 338 -1.08 12.93 -15.78
CA GLN A 338 -0.82 13.98 -16.76
C GLN A 338 -2.07 14.26 -17.57
N ARG A 339 -2.26 15.52 -17.94
CA ARG A 339 -3.33 15.90 -18.87
C ARG A 339 -2.94 15.50 -20.28
N ALA A 340 -3.80 14.72 -20.91
CA ALA A 340 -3.65 14.30 -22.30
C ALA A 340 -4.96 14.49 -23.06
N LEU A 341 -4.87 14.78 -24.35
CA LEU A 341 -6.03 14.73 -25.24
C LEU A 341 -6.38 13.26 -25.51
N VAL A 342 -7.56 12.84 -25.07
CA VAL A 342 -8.06 11.47 -25.24
C VAL A 342 -9.28 11.51 -26.16
N GLU A 343 -9.34 10.60 -27.12
CA GLU A 343 -10.55 10.41 -27.92
C GLU A 343 -11.66 9.84 -27.04
N VAL A 344 -12.77 10.56 -26.94
CA VAL A 344 -13.91 10.17 -26.09
C VAL A 344 -15.00 9.46 -26.90
N LYS A 345 -15.18 9.88 -28.16
CA LYS A 345 -16.13 9.33 -29.12
C LYS A 345 -15.63 9.61 -30.52
N SER A 346 -15.92 8.74 -31.46
CA SER A 346 -15.84 9.06 -32.88
C SER A 346 -17.19 9.64 -33.32
N ARG A 347 -17.17 10.73 -34.09
CA ARG A 347 -18.39 11.31 -34.70
C ARG A 347 -18.89 10.39 -35.82
N GLU A 348 -20.12 10.64 -36.30
CA GLU A 348 -20.70 9.89 -37.43
C GLU A 348 -19.88 10.00 -38.73
N ASP A 349 -19.08 11.07 -38.87
CA ASP A 349 -18.14 11.29 -39.99
C ASP A 349 -16.77 10.61 -39.78
N GLY A 350 -16.59 9.85 -38.70
CA GLY A 350 -15.33 9.19 -38.35
C GLY A 350 -14.29 10.11 -37.70
N SER A 351 -14.57 11.41 -37.51
CA SER A 351 -13.65 12.32 -36.84
C SER A 351 -13.62 12.12 -35.32
N PRO A 352 -12.43 12.14 -34.68
CA PRO A 352 -12.32 11.89 -33.25
C PRO A 352 -12.73 13.12 -32.42
N VAL A 353 -13.58 12.91 -31.42
CA VAL A 353 -13.88 13.91 -30.39
C VAL A 353 -12.86 13.81 -29.28
N MET A 354 -11.82 14.64 -29.37
CA MET A 354 -10.77 14.74 -28.36
C MET A 354 -11.25 15.57 -27.16
N ARG A 355 -11.01 15.08 -25.94
CA ARG A 355 -11.12 15.88 -24.72
C ARG A 355 -9.87 15.74 -23.87
N GLU A 356 -9.46 16.83 -23.26
CA GLU A 356 -8.39 16.78 -22.27
C GLU A 356 -8.88 16.02 -21.03
N ARG A 357 -8.16 14.97 -20.67
CA ARG A 357 -8.42 14.17 -19.46
C ARG A 357 -7.13 13.98 -18.69
N SER A 358 -7.26 13.89 -17.37
CA SER A 358 -6.15 13.48 -16.51
C SER A 358 -6.04 11.95 -16.55
N VAL A 359 -4.97 11.45 -17.15
CA VAL A 359 -4.74 10.01 -17.33
C VAL A 359 -3.44 9.57 -16.64
N PRO A 360 -3.39 8.33 -16.12
CA PRO A 360 -2.16 7.77 -15.60
C PRO A 360 -1.19 7.43 -16.74
N ILE A 361 0.05 7.93 -16.65
CA ILE A 361 1.14 7.64 -17.60
C ILE A 361 2.27 6.93 -16.86
N MET A 362 2.73 5.81 -17.42
CA MET A 362 3.82 5.00 -16.90
C MET A 362 5.18 5.53 -17.37
N LEU A 363 6.13 5.64 -16.46
CA LEU A 363 7.50 6.11 -16.67
C LEU A 363 8.49 5.22 -15.91
N HIS A 364 9.70 5.06 -16.44
CA HIS A 364 10.82 4.39 -15.76
C HIS A 364 12.01 5.36 -15.67
N VAL A 365 11.85 6.40 -14.83
CA VAL A 365 12.76 7.55 -14.73
C VAL A 365 13.25 7.74 -13.31
N ASP A 366 14.34 8.51 -13.16
CA ASP A 366 14.84 8.90 -11.83
C ASP A 366 13.90 9.93 -11.21
N ILE A 367 13.41 9.65 -10.00
CA ILE A 367 12.54 10.55 -9.22
C ILE A 367 13.25 11.08 -7.98
N ILE A 368 14.53 10.74 -7.78
CA ILE A 368 15.35 11.24 -6.67
C ILE A 368 15.71 12.71 -6.91
N ARG A 369 16.17 13.03 -8.12
CA ARG A 369 16.65 14.37 -8.49
C ARG A 369 15.53 15.39 -8.67
N ASP A 370 15.87 16.66 -8.51
CA ASP A 370 14.94 17.80 -8.68
C ASP A 370 14.34 17.87 -10.09
N GLU A 371 15.08 17.45 -11.11
CA GLU A 371 14.68 17.49 -12.53
C GLU A 371 13.30 16.86 -12.79
N PHE A 372 12.99 15.75 -12.11
CA PHE A 372 11.67 15.10 -12.23
C PHE A 372 10.55 15.95 -11.63
N TRP A 373 10.80 16.56 -10.47
CA TRP A 373 9.80 17.36 -9.75
C TRP A 373 9.58 18.72 -10.40
N GLU A 374 10.63 19.31 -10.96
CA GLU A 374 10.56 20.56 -11.72
C GLU A 374 9.83 20.40 -13.05
N SER A 375 9.95 19.23 -13.69
CA SER A 375 9.19 18.92 -14.91
C SER A 375 7.72 18.53 -14.64
N HIS A 376 7.38 18.19 -13.40
CA HIS A 376 6.02 17.79 -13.00
C HIS A 376 5.52 18.54 -11.74
N PRO A 377 5.51 19.89 -11.74
CA PRO A 377 5.18 20.68 -10.56
C PRO A 377 3.75 20.44 -10.05
N GLN A 378 2.83 20.01 -10.92
CA GLN A 378 1.45 19.68 -10.58
C GLN A 378 1.33 18.53 -9.58
N LEU A 379 2.35 17.68 -9.42
CA LEU A 379 2.31 16.55 -8.49
C LEU A 379 2.34 17.01 -7.03
N LEU A 380 3.06 18.10 -6.75
CA LEU A 380 3.23 18.68 -5.41
C LEU A 380 2.36 19.92 -5.17
N ALA A 381 1.71 20.44 -6.21
CA ALA A 381 0.77 21.56 -6.10
C ALA A 381 -0.35 21.26 -5.09
N PRO A 382 -0.96 22.26 -4.43
CA PRO A 382 -2.02 22.05 -3.45
C PRO A 382 -3.18 21.18 -3.95
#